data_AF-A0A9N9GDC4-F1
#
_entry.id   AF-A0A9N9GDC4-F1
#
_cell.length_a   1.000
_cell.length_b   1.000
_cell.length_c   1.000
_cell.angle_alpha   90.00
_cell.angle_beta   90.00
_cell.angle_gamma   90.00
#
_symmetry.space_group_name_H-M   'P 1'
#
loop_
_entity.id
_entity.type
_entity.pdbx_description
1 polymer ?
#
loop_
_entity_poly.entity_id
_entity_poly.type
_entity_poly.pdbx_seq_one_letter_code
_entity_poly.pdbx_strand_id
1 'polypeptide(L)'
;MKGPLKGPLDGLLKRYTEIMLGCIVLGEKNAFPVDFNTGKTIGHLKIVIKEQAGLDSPAHKLKLWKVNIPESEKHKIYEGIDVKVKFGATGQKRYADSESVDTEPKRKKDTPTFENLIADLGEKISVGRPPELYPRPNIAGRFHKRDIPISGSKYVDMRLDVETTDTGRELIDNLKNEDKACYFLYAVSGAGKTRAIFDMSMNENGIYVVYVECRPSPDDSNWDFEPTMDRNFAQLVASIDSAFGPYNDNINKSARAEAKRLIILEFTARILHLIILKKKFPDITPRDYLLSQLNGGQQSIETIRDELRLLRLAFDDLKSIITSALRFLKIELPGQKSLIFAIDESNIASNKLFSGYFININQHPRGLLTPIIEILRLFKISIVISGTAFSLKQGSDIQSDIGKGNEAKYITNFNTTNSKDVEAYIMHYLDLSGCEIDKIVNSKYLVGRPRLVACLVKEIIDAENPQESKHVVLETAVNKTVQLVKNGMTCHLEKLATEAYEKENLRNVALRKILMTLFINCREIDDDSAKLVDCGIASLTSDKYKKFWQVKEPLAIETVKLVLHFQYKSPTELLINKLFEELRHSVDYDDNSNTSKGIMWQYFVIGRLMDFKNKTVFDFVNEIYNNQS
;
A
#
# COMPACT_ATOMS: atom_id res chain seq x y z
N MET A 1 -12.42 -2.69 -74.64
CA MET A 1 -12.20 -1.83 -73.45
C MET A 1 -13.44 -1.91 -72.58
N LYS A 2 -13.44 -2.79 -71.57
CA LYS A 2 -14.54 -2.96 -70.61
C LYS A 2 -14.09 -2.30 -69.30
N GLY A 3 -14.87 -1.35 -68.80
CA GLY A 3 -14.56 -0.64 -67.55
C GLY A 3 -14.70 -1.52 -66.31
N PRO A 4 -14.06 -1.18 -65.18
CA PRO A 4 -14.35 -1.79 -63.88
C PRO A 4 -15.39 -0.94 -63.12
N LEU A 5 -16.54 -1.52 -62.80
CA LEU A 5 -16.89 -2.22 -61.56
C LEU A 5 -17.44 -1.26 -60.49
N LYS A 6 -18.78 -1.17 -60.45
CA LYS A 6 -19.56 -0.74 -59.27
C LYS A 6 -19.33 -1.76 -58.15
N GLY A 7 -18.70 -1.34 -57.06
CA GLY A 7 -18.77 -2.03 -55.78
C GLY A 7 -19.97 -1.55 -54.96
N PRO A 8 -20.56 -2.41 -54.09
CA PRO A 8 -21.70 -2.05 -53.26
C PRO A 8 -21.23 -1.21 -52.06
N LEU A 9 -21.39 0.10 -52.17
CA LEU A 9 -21.28 1.06 -51.06
C LEU A 9 -22.69 1.59 -50.76
N ASP A 10 -23.61 0.68 -50.46
CA ASP A 10 -24.90 1.01 -49.88
C ASP A 10 -25.20 -0.06 -48.82
N GLY A 11 -25.12 0.34 -47.54
CA GLY A 11 -25.40 -0.58 -46.43
C GLY A 11 -24.59 -0.38 -45.14
N LEU A 12 -23.99 0.80 -44.89
CA LEU A 12 -23.56 1.14 -43.54
C LEU A 12 -24.72 1.86 -42.84
N LEU A 13 -25.61 1.05 -42.25
CA LEU A 13 -26.56 1.51 -41.23
C LEU A 13 -25.73 2.24 -40.14
N LYS A 14 -25.77 3.58 -40.12
CA LYS A 14 -25.39 4.34 -38.92
C LYS A 14 -26.34 3.89 -37.82
N ARG A 15 -25.87 3.03 -36.92
CA ARG A 15 -26.55 2.75 -35.65
C ARG A 15 -26.51 4.04 -34.82
N TYR A 16 -27.51 4.90 -34.99
CA TYR A 16 -27.77 5.97 -34.05
C TYR A 16 -28.19 5.31 -32.73
N THR A 17 -27.39 5.46 -31.69
CA THR A 17 -27.76 5.00 -30.35
C THR A 17 -28.62 6.10 -29.73
N GLU A 18 -29.89 5.81 -29.49
CA GLU A 18 -30.73 6.62 -28.61
C GLU A 18 -30.32 6.30 -27.16
N ILE A 19 -30.02 7.34 -26.39
CA ILE A 19 -29.71 7.24 -24.97
C ILE A 19 -30.84 7.94 -24.19
N MET A 20 -31.34 7.26 -23.15
CA MET A 20 -32.33 7.85 -22.24
C MET A 20 -31.58 8.55 -21.10
N LEU A 21 -31.84 9.85 -20.92
CA LEU A 21 -31.22 10.68 -19.89
C LEU A 21 -32.24 10.99 -18.80
N GLY A 22 -31.95 10.63 -17.54
CA GLY A 22 -32.72 11.10 -16.39
C GLY A 22 -32.38 12.56 -16.06
N CYS A 23 -33.34 13.46 -16.24
CA CYS A 23 -33.18 14.89 -16.00
C CYS A 23 -33.95 15.32 -14.75
N ILE A 24 -33.41 16.26 -13.97
CA ILE A 24 -34.10 16.85 -12.81
C ILE A 24 -33.88 18.36 -12.81
N VAL A 25 -34.93 19.15 -12.60
CA VAL A 25 -34.83 20.61 -12.46
C VAL A 25 -34.39 20.92 -11.02
N LEU A 26 -33.41 21.82 -10.87
CA LEU A 26 -32.92 22.21 -9.56
C LEU A 26 -34.06 22.83 -8.73
N GLY A 27 -34.39 22.20 -7.59
CA GLY A 27 -35.50 22.62 -6.74
C GLY A 27 -36.80 21.82 -6.94
N GLU A 28 -36.86 20.91 -7.93
CA GLU A 28 -38.02 20.05 -8.17
C GLU A 28 -37.79 18.61 -7.69
N LYS A 29 -38.90 17.90 -7.41
CA LYS A 29 -38.88 16.53 -6.82
C LYS A 29 -38.75 15.41 -7.86
N ASN A 30 -39.30 15.63 -9.06
CA ASN A 30 -39.51 14.56 -10.02
C ASN A 30 -38.46 14.63 -11.12
N ALA A 31 -37.63 13.59 -11.20
CA ALA A 31 -36.83 13.39 -12.39
C ALA A 31 -37.72 12.92 -13.55
N PHE A 32 -37.40 13.31 -14.77
CA PHE A 32 -38.10 12.91 -15.97
C PHE A 32 -37.11 12.39 -17.03
N PRO A 33 -37.50 11.38 -17.82
CA PRO A 33 -36.65 10.82 -18.85
C PRO A 33 -36.68 11.71 -20.11
N VAL A 34 -35.53 11.89 -20.73
CA VAL A 34 -35.37 12.55 -22.02
C VAL A 34 -34.65 11.62 -22.98
N ASP A 35 -35.32 11.24 -24.06
CA ASP A 35 -34.70 10.46 -25.14
C ASP A 35 -33.82 11.38 -25.99
N PHE A 36 -32.54 11.03 -26.08
CA PHE A 36 -31.55 11.83 -26.80
C PHE A 36 -30.79 11.00 -27.82
N ASN A 37 -30.84 11.47 -29.07
CA ASN A 37 -30.05 10.88 -30.14
C ASN A 37 -28.62 11.41 -30.07
N THR A 38 -27.64 10.51 -29.96
CA THR A 38 -26.21 10.82 -29.87
C THR A 38 -25.65 11.64 -31.05
N GLY A 39 -26.37 11.72 -32.18
CA GLY A 39 -26.05 12.58 -33.32
C GLY A 39 -26.52 14.03 -33.21
N LYS A 40 -27.28 14.39 -32.17
CA LYS A 40 -27.80 15.76 -31.95
C LYS A 40 -26.91 16.57 -31.00
N THR A 41 -26.96 17.90 -31.12
CA THR A 41 -26.14 18.80 -30.30
C THR A 41 -26.76 19.06 -28.92
N ILE A 42 -25.96 19.52 -27.95
CA ILE A 42 -26.44 19.97 -26.62
C ILE A 42 -27.53 21.06 -26.74
N GLY A 43 -27.51 21.86 -27.82
CA GLY A 43 -28.57 22.83 -28.10
C GLY A 43 -29.94 22.17 -28.27
N HIS A 44 -30.00 21.04 -28.98
CA HIS A 44 -31.22 20.26 -29.14
C HIS A 44 -31.65 19.64 -27.81
N LEU A 45 -30.71 19.14 -27.00
CA LEU A 45 -31.02 18.61 -25.67
C LEU A 45 -31.70 19.66 -24.78
N LYS A 46 -31.18 20.90 -24.77
CA LYS A 46 -31.77 22.01 -24.01
C LYS A 46 -33.18 22.37 -24.48
N ILE A 47 -33.46 22.26 -25.78
CA ILE A 47 -34.81 22.52 -26.32
C ILE A 47 -35.78 21.45 -25.83
N VAL A 48 -35.40 20.17 -25.95
CA VAL A 48 -36.24 19.05 -25.48
C VAL A 48 -36.47 19.12 -23.97
N ILE A 49 -35.43 19.40 -23.17
CA ILE A 49 -35.57 19.60 -21.72
C ILE A 49 -36.51 20.76 -21.40
N LYS A 50 -36.38 21.89 -22.10
CA LYS A 50 -37.25 23.06 -21.89
C LYS A 50 -38.72 22.72 -22.14
N GLU A 51 -39.00 22.09 -23.29
CA GLU A 51 -40.35 21.74 -23.72
C GLU A 51 -40.99 20.71 -22.78
N GLN A 52 -40.23 19.69 -22.38
CA GLN A 52 -40.73 18.60 -21.55
C GLN A 52 -40.87 18.98 -20.06
N ALA A 53 -40.05 19.90 -19.56
CA ALA A 53 -40.14 20.43 -18.19
C ALA A 53 -41.01 21.70 -18.09
N GLY A 54 -41.55 22.21 -19.20
CA GLY A 54 -42.41 23.40 -19.18
C GLY A 54 -41.71 24.69 -18.69
N LEU A 55 -40.41 24.85 -18.97
CA LEU A 55 -39.63 25.99 -18.46
C LEU A 55 -39.85 27.25 -19.31
N ASP A 56 -40.17 28.38 -18.66
CA ASP A 56 -40.38 29.69 -19.35
C ASP A 56 -39.09 30.29 -19.93
N SER A 57 -37.93 29.84 -19.46
CA SER A 57 -36.64 30.37 -19.90
C SER A 57 -36.26 29.91 -21.31
N PRO A 58 -35.66 30.78 -22.17
CA PRO A 58 -35.14 30.37 -23.47
C PRO A 58 -34.14 29.20 -23.33
N ALA A 59 -34.26 28.19 -24.21
CA ALA A 59 -33.47 26.96 -24.12
C ALA A 59 -31.95 27.22 -24.04
N HIS A 60 -31.44 28.22 -24.76
CA HIS A 60 -30.02 28.57 -24.73
C HIS A 60 -29.53 29.07 -23.37
N LYS A 61 -30.41 29.64 -22.53
CA LYS A 61 -30.09 30.13 -21.18
C LYS A 61 -30.07 29.02 -20.12
N LEU A 62 -30.55 27.82 -20.42
CA LEU A 62 -30.49 26.68 -19.50
C LEU A 62 -29.03 26.32 -19.21
N LYS A 63 -28.68 26.16 -17.92
CA LYS A 63 -27.39 25.62 -17.49
C LYS A 63 -27.59 24.13 -17.22
N LEU A 64 -26.85 23.29 -17.94
CA LEU A 64 -26.88 21.84 -17.75
C LEU A 64 -25.65 21.42 -16.95
N TRP A 65 -25.86 20.54 -15.98
CA TRP A 65 -24.80 19.92 -15.19
C TRP A 65 -24.88 18.41 -15.40
N LYS A 66 -23.74 17.79 -15.70
CA LYS A 66 -23.65 16.33 -15.73
C LYS A 66 -23.30 15.85 -14.33
N VAL A 67 -24.07 14.90 -13.83
CA VAL A 67 -23.84 14.25 -12.54
C VAL A 67 -23.76 12.74 -12.78
N ASN A 68 -22.75 12.08 -12.24
CA ASN A 68 -22.66 10.62 -12.24
C ASN A 68 -23.15 10.14 -10.87
N ILE A 69 -24.28 9.45 -10.82
CA ILE A 69 -24.86 8.93 -9.58
C ILE A 69 -24.78 7.40 -9.64
N PRO A 70 -24.05 6.73 -8.74
CA PRO A 70 -24.05 5.28 -8.65
C PRO A 70 -25.47 4.75 -8.35
N GLU A 71 -25.85 3.60 -8.93
CA GLU A 71 -27.19 3.01 -8.71
C GLU A 71 -27.47 2.78 -7.21
N SER A 72 -26.44 2.41 -6.45
CA SER A 72 -26.50 2.22 -4.99
C SER A 72 -26.83 3.49 -4.21
N GLU A 73 -26.66 4.68 -4.79
CA GLU A 73 -26.87 5.97 -4.13
C GLU A 73 -28.11 6.72 -4.61
N LYS A 74 -28.90 6.12 -5.51
CA LYS A 74 -30.11 6.73 -6.10
C LYS A 74 -31.16 7.13 -5.06
N HIS A 75 -31.26 6.39 -3.96
CA HIS A 75 -32.16 6.68 -2.83
C HIS A 75 -31.77 7.94 -2.03
N LYS A 76 -30.57 8.49 -2.27
CA LYS A 76 -30.05 9.70 -1.60
C LYS A 76 -30.48 11.01 -2.30
N ILE A 77 -31.30 10.92 -3.36
CA ILE A 77 -31.91 12.06 -4.06
C ILE A 77 -33.29 12.33 -3.47
N TYR A 78 -33.44 13.43 -2.73
CA TYR A 78 -34.71 13.87 -2.16
C TYR A 78 -34.77 15.41 -2.10
N GLU A 79 -35.95 15.95 -1.77
CA GLU A 79 -36.23 17.39 -1.76
C GLU A 79 -35.26 18.19 -0.88
N GLY A 80 -34.74 19.30 -1.40
CA GLY A 80 -33.82 20.20 -0.69
C GLY A 80 -32.33 19.88 -0.82
N ILE A 81 -31.96 18.76 -1.46
CA ILE A 81 -30.57 18.46 -1.79
C ILE A 81 -30.15 19.14 -3.09
N ASP A 82 -29.08 19.93 -3.03
CA ASP A 82 -28.36 20.35 -4.23
C ASP A 82 -27.53 19.16 -4.76
N VAL A 83 -28.13 18.39 -5.67
CA VAL A 83 -27.55 17.20 -6.30
C VAL A 83 -26.19 17.53 -6.96
N LYS A 84 -26.02 18.78 -7.41
CA LYS A 84 -24.75 19.28 -7.97
C LYS A 84 -23.62 19.27 -6.95
N VAL A 85 -23.91 19.65 -5.71
CA VAL A 85 -22.96 19.75 -4.60
C VAL A 85 -22.67 18.36 -4.03
N LYS A 86 -23.70 17.54 -3.87
CA LYS A 86 -23.59 16.23 -3.24
C LYS A 86 -22.80 15.21 -4.07
N PHE A 87 -22.95 15.23 -5.39
CA PHE A 87 -22.36 14.24 -6.30
C PHE A 87 -21.32 14.82 -7.26
N GLY A 88 -20.82 16.04 -7.00
CA GLY A 88 -19.67 16.61 -7.70
C GLY A 88 -19.89 16.86 -9.20
N ALA A 89 -20.89 17.67 -9.57
CA ALA A 89 -21.17 17.91 -10.98
C ALA A 89 -20.06 18.69 -11.70
N THR A 90 -19.74 18.26 -12.92
CA THR A 90 -18.86 19.02 -13.84
C THR A 90 -19.73 19.87 -14.77
N GLY A 91 -19.47 21.17 -14.81
CA GLY A 91 -20.15 22.07 -15.74
C GLY A 91 -19.62 21.89 -17.16
N GLN A 92 -20.49 21.67 -18.14
CA GLN A 92 -20.09 21.71 -19.56
C GLN A 92 -20.09 23.16 -20.05
N LYS A 93 -18.91 23.74 -20.28
CA LYS A 93 -18.74 25.02 -20.99
C LYS A 93 -18.59 24.80 -22.50
N ARG A 94 -19.14 25.69 -23.32
CA ARG A 94 -18.84 25.78 -24.77
C ARG A 94 -17.47 26.46 -24.97
N TYR A 95 -16.77 26.05 -26.02
CA TYR A 95 -15.44 26.55 -26.42
C TYR A 95 -15.44 27.89 -27.19
N ALA A 96 -16.58 28.59 -27.25
CA ALA A 96 -16.69 29.86 -27.94
C ALA A 96 -17.66 30.75 -27.16
N ASP A 97 -17.10 31.52 -26.22
CA ASP A 97 -17.60 32.83 -25.77
C ASP A 97 -16.43 33.47 -25.01
N SER A 98 -15.83 34.48 -25.62
CA SER A 98 -14.78 35.34 -25.04
C SER A 98 -15.32 36.07 -23.81
N GLU A 99 -14.43 36.32 -22.84
CA GLU A 99 -14.69 36.95 -21.56
C GLU A 99 -15.60 38.19 -21.64
N SER A 100 -16.65 38.21 -20.81
CA SER A 100 -17.10 39.45 -20.18
C SER A 100 -16.80 39.34 -18.69
N VAL A 101 -16.10 40.35 -18.20
CA VAL A 101 -15.69 40.53 -16.81
C VAL A 101 -16.95 40.82 -16.00
N ASP A 102 -17.64 39.77 -15.53
CA ASP A 102 -18.62 39.91 -14.46
C ASP A 102 -17.87 39.97 -13.12
N THR A 103 -17.75 41.20 -12.63
CA THR A 103 -17.34 41.52 -11.27
C THR A 103 -18.48 41.18 -10.31
N GLU A 104 -18.71 39.88 -10.06
CA GLU A 104 -19.38 39.50 -8.82
C GLU A 104 -18.44 39.82 -7.64
N PRO A 105 -18.95 40.43 -6.55
CA PRO A 105 -18.11 40.81 -5.44
C PRO A 105 -17.48 39.54 -4.85
N LYS A 106 -16.14 39.50 -4.79
CA LYS A 106 -15.39 38.56 -3.97
C LYS A 106 -15.94 38.66 -2.55
N ARG A 107 -16.86 37.78 -2.15
CA ARG A 107 -17.11 37.52 -0.74
C ARG A 107 -15.75 37.19 -0.15
N LYS A 108 -15.25 38.06 0.74
CA LYS A 108 -14.12 37.72 1.60
C LYS A 108 -14.50 36.40 2.25
N LYS A 109 -13.74 35.37 1.92
CA LYS A 109 -13.84 34.10 2.59
C LYS A 109 -13.16 34.35 3.93
N ASP A 110 -13.94 34.58 4.97
CA ASP A 110 -13.38 34.68 6.31
C ASP A 110 -12.88 33.29 6.69
N THR A 111 -11.59 33.04 6.42
CA THR A 111 -10.92 31.82 6.88
C THR A 111 -10.96 31.85 8.41
N PRO A 112 -11.57 30.84 9.06
CA PRO A 112 -11.68 30.84 10.51
C PRO A 112 -10.28 30.87 11.14
N THR A 113 -10.13 31.58 12.25
CA THR A 113 -8.90 31.48 13.05
C THR A 113 -8.74 30.04 13.52
N PHE A 114 -7.50 29.63 13.77
CA PHE A 114 -7.20 28.27 14.21
C PHE A 114 -7.96 27.92 15.50
N GLU A 115 -8.03 28.85 16.45
CA GLU A 115 -8.73 28.68 17.72
C GLU A 115 -10.24 28.47 17.53
N ASN A 116 -10.86 29.28 16.66
CA ASN A 116 -12.29 29.17 16.35
C ASN A 116 -12.59 27.86 15.61
N LEU A 117 -11.71 27.45 14.70
CA LEU A 117 -11.83 26.18 13.99
C LEU A 117 -11.79 24.99 14.97
N ILE A 118 -10.85 24.98 15.91
CA ILE A 118 -10.78 23.89 16.91
C ILE A 118 -12.01 23.89 17.81
N ALA A 119 -12.51 25.06 18.23
CA ALA A 119 -13.70 25.16 19.06
C ALA A 119 -14.94 24.60 18.31
N ASP A 120 -15.17 25.04 17.08
CA ASP A 120 -16.29 24.58 16.25
C ASP A 120 -16.23 23.08 15.96
N LEU A 121 -15.05 22.57 15.58
CA LEU A 121 -14.87 21.13 15.37
C LEU A 121 -15.04 20.33 16.67
N GLY A 122 -14.60 20.87 17.81
CA GLY A 122 -14.74 20.23 19.12
C GLY A 122 -16.19 20.08 19.56
N GLU A 123 -17.07 21.00 19.17
CA GLU A 123 -18.52 20.93 19.45
C GLU A 123 -19.22 19.96 18.50
N LYS A 124 -18.87 19.96 17.21
CA LYS A 124 -19.55 19.17 16.17
C LYS A 124 -19.12 17.71 16.14
N ILE A 125 -17.89 17.40 16.53
CA ILE A 125 -17.27 16.11 16.23
C ILE A 125 -17.23 15.23 17.48
N SER A 126 -17.96 14.12 17.43
CA SER A 126 -17.92 13.11 18.46
C SER A 126 -16.63 12.29 18.35
N VAL A 127 -15.67 12.55 19.23
CA VAL A 127 -14.48 11.71 19.41
C VAL A 127 -14.66 10.81 20.63
N GLY A 128 -14.57 9.49 20.44
CA GLY A 128 -14.61 8.49 21.51
C GLY A 128 -13.27 8.31 22.21
N ARG A 129 -13.26 7.59 23.34
CA ARG A 129 -11.99 7.14 23.91
C ARG A 129 -11.31 6.17 22.93
N PRO A 130 -9.97 6.15 22.87
CA PRO A 130 -9.21 5.13 22.15
C PRO A 130 -9.63 3.72 22.58
N PRO A 131 -9.59 2.74 21.67
CA PRO A 131 -9.81 1.34 22.02
C PRO A 131 -8.80 0.85 23.06
N GLU A 132 -9.25 -0.07 23.91
CA GLU A 132 -8.36 -0.79 24.82
C GLU A 132 -7.47 -1.76 24.05
N LEU A 133 -6.22 -1.92 24.50
CA LEU A 133 -5.26 -2.85 23.90
C LEU A 133 -5.58 -4.31 24.19
N TYR A 134 -6.18 -4.59 25.36
CA TYR A 134 -6.51 -5.93 25.85
C TYR A 134 -7.99 -6.04 26.21
N PRO A 135 -8.92 -5.83 25.26
CA PRO A 135 -10.36 -5.82 25.52
C PRO A 135 -10.91 -7.22 25.89
N ARG A 136 -10.11 -8.29 25.73
CA ARG A 136 -10.49 -9.68 26.01
C ARG A 136 -9.38 -10.38 26.77
N PRO A 137 -9.38 -10.30 28.12
CA PRO A 137 -8.42 -11.07 28.91
C PRO A 137 -8.66 -12.56 28.68
N ASN A 138 -7.60 -13.36 28.77
CA ASN A 138 -7.66 -14.83 28.66
C ASN A 138 -8.23 -15.37 27.32
N ILE A 139 -8.05 -14.64 26.20
CA ILE A 139 -8.52 -15.08 24.88
C ILE A 139 -7.91 -16.42 24.41
N ALA A 140 -6.74 -16.80 24.94
CA ALA A 140 -6.03 -18.01 24.58
C ALA A 140 -6.47 -19.27 25.36
N GLY A 141 -7.47 -19.18 26.24
CA GLY A 141 -8.01 -20.33 26.97
C GLY A 141 -6.93 -21.10 27.73
N ARG A 142 -6.81 -22.42 27.49
CA ARG A 142 -5.80 -23.28 28.17
C ARG A 142 -4.35 -22.95 27.81
N PHE A 143 -4.12 -22.14 26.78
CA PHE A 143 -2.80 -21.63 26.42
C PHE A 143 -2.52 -20.26 27.03
N HIS A 144 -3.42 -19.68 27.83
CA HIS A 144 -3.18 -18.35 28.37
C HIS A 144 -2.01 -18.33 29.37
N LYS A 145 -1.13 -17.35 29.16
CA LYS A 145 -0.06 -16.97 30.08
C LYS A 145 0.02 -15.45 30.26
N ARG A 146 -0.18 -14.70 29.17
CA ARG A 146 -0.26 -13.24 29.16
C ARG A 146 -1.45 -12.78 28.33
N ASP A 147 -1.90 -11.56 28.58
CA ASP A 147 -2.89 -10.90 27.72
C ASP A 147 -2.31 -10.66 26.31
N ILE A 148 -3.13 -10.95 25.30
CA ILE A 148 -2.74 -10.88 23.90
C ILE A 148 -3.26 -9.57 23.32
N PRO A 149 -2.41 -8.76 22.66
CA PRO A 149 -2.84 -7.49 22.10
C PRO A 149 -3.87 -7.70 21.00
N ILE A 150 -4.94 -6.92 21.05
CA ILE A 150 -6.02 -6.95 20.06
C ILE A 150 -6.11 -5.58 19.40
N SER A 151 -6.11 -5.60 18.08
CA SER A 151 -6.43 -4.44 17.27
C SER A 151 -7.92 -4.44 16.95
N GLY A 152 -8.60 -3.34 17.28
CA GLY A 152 -10.06 -3.25 17.22
C GLY A 152 -10.72 -4.08 18.31
N SER A 153 -11.81 -4.78 18.00
CA SER A 153 -12.57 -5.55 18.99
C SER A 153 -12.35 -7.07 18.92
N LYS A 154 -11.62 -7.56 17.90
CA LYS A 154 -11.59 -8.99 17.56
C LYS A 154 -10.25 -9.53 17.05
N TYR A 155 -9.34 -8.71 16.53
CA TYR A 155 -8.18 -9.21 15.80
C TYR A 155 -6.92 -9.25 16.67
N VAL A 156 -6.39 -10.46 16.91
CA VAL A 156 -5.06 -10.64 17.52
C VAL A 156 -4.02 -9.94 16.64
N ASP A 157 -3.30 -8.97 17.21
CA ASP A 157 -2.29 -8.20 16.48
C ASP A 157 -1.00 -8.07 17.29
N MET A 158 -0.10 -9.02 17.07
CA MET A 158 1.20 -9.06 17.73
C MET A 158 2.13 -7.90 17.37
N ARG A 159 1.73 -7.00 16.44
CA ARG A 159 2.45 -5.74 16.20
C ARG A 159 2.23 -4.71 17.31
N LEU A 160 1.23 -4.90 18.17
CA LEU A 160 0.83 -3.99 19.24
C LEU A 160 1.28 -4.45 20.64
N ASP A 161 2.30 -5.29 20.74
CA ASP A 161 2.97 -5.53 22.03
C ASP A 161 3.60 -4.22 22.58
N VAL A 162 3.67 -4.11 23.90
CA VAL A 162 4.34 -3.04 24.63
C VAL A 162 5.87 -3.19 24.63
N GLU A 163 6.38 -4.42 24.47
CA GLU A 163 7.83 -4.66 24.43
C GLU A 163 8.43 -4.22 23.08
N THR A 164 9.36 -3.28 23.15
CA THR A 164 9.96 -2.65 21.96
C THR A 164 11.03 -3.55 21.34
N THR A 165 10.96 -3.78 20.02
CA THR A 165 12.00 -4.50 19.30
C THR A 165 13.30 -3.68 19.21
N ASP A 166 14.43 -4.33 18.90
CA ASP A 166 15.72 -3.64 18.68
C ASP A 166 15.60 -2.54 17.62
N THR A 167 14.96 -2.86 16.49
CA THR A 167 14.74 -1.92 15.39
C THR A 167 13.80 -0.78 15.80
N GLY A 168 12.77 -1.07 16.59
CA GLY A 168 11.90 -0.06 17.17
C GLY A 168 12.64 0.89 18.12
N ARG A 169 13.51 0.35 18.98
CA ARG A 169 14.39 1.14 19.86
C ARG A 169 15.32 2.04 19.06
N GLU A 170 15.98 1.48 18.05
CA GLU A 170 16.85 2.24 17.14
C GLU A 170 16.09 3.40 16.48
N LEU A 171 14.85 3.18 16.02
CA LEU A 171 14.01 4.25 15.46
C LEU A 171 13.68 5.34 16.49
N ILE A 172 13.26 4.94 17.70
CA ILE A 172 12.91 5.89 18.76
C ILE A 172 14.12 6.75 19.12
N ASP A 173 15.27 6.14 19.39
CA ASP A 173 16.49 6.85 19.81
C ASP A 173 16.93 7.87 18.75
N ASN A 174 16.83 7.46 17.49
CA ASN A 174 17.13 8.28 16.33
C ASN A 174 16.16 9.46 16.14
N LEU A 175 14.87 9.25 16.37
CA LEU A 175 13.82 10.21 15.99
C LEU A 175 13.38 11.12 17.15
N LYS A 176 13.58 10.72 18.40
CA LYS A 176 13.12 11.44 19.60
C LYS A 176 13.61 12.90 19.65
N ASN A 177 14.75 13.19 19.02
CA ASN A 177 15.40 14.49 19.02
C ASN A 177 15.64 15.10 17.63
N GLU A 178 15.11 14.50 16.56
CA GLU A 178 15.31 14.98 15.19
C GLU A 178 14.09 15.71 14.63
N ASP A 179 14.28 16.99 14.32
CA ASP A 179 13.24 17.85 13.75
C ASP A 179 13.04 17.62 12.24
N LYS A 180 13.99 16.95 11.56
CA LYS A 180 13.93 16.75 10.11
C LYS A 180 14.73 15.51 9.69
N ALA A 181 14.07 14.36 9.74
CA ALA A 181 14.65 13.10 9.30
C ALA A 181 13.79 12.40 8.25
N CYS A 182 14.42 11.58 7.41
CA CYS A 182 13.71 10.65 6.54
C CYS A 182 14.36 9.27 6.68
N TYR A 183 13.62 8.32 7.22
CA TYR A 183 14.06 6.94 7.45
C TYR A 183 13.36 5.98 6.50
N PHE A 184 14.12 5.06 5.90
CA PHE A 184 13.62 3.98 5.06
C PHE A 184 13.78 2.65 5.77
N LEU A 185 12.68 1.93 5.94
CA LEU A 185 12.66 0.58 6.51
C LEU A 185 12.78 -0.44 5.40
N TYR A 186 13.91 -1.14 5.37
CA TYR A 186 14.27 -2.05 4.29
C TYR A 186 14.42 -3.48 4.79
N ALA A 187 13.43 -4.31 4.51
CA ALA A 187 13.47 -5.74 4.83
C ALA A 187 12.38 -6.51 4.07
N VAL A 188 12.44 -7.84 4.16
CA VAL A 188 11.44 -8.72 3.54
C VAL A 188 10.03 -8.49 4.04
N SER A 189 9.06 -8.91 3.22
CA SER A 189 7.68 -9.07 3.69
C SER A 189 7.65 -9.92 4.97
N GLY A 190 7.02 -9.40 6.03
CA GLY A 190 6.91 -10.08 7.32
C GLY A 190 8.10 -9.94 8.27
N ALA A 191 9.13 -9.15 7.93
CA ALA A 191 10.31 -8.93 8.77
C ALA A 191 10.07 -8.09 10.05
N GLY A 192 8.89 -7.47 10.19
CA GLY A 192 8.58 -6.59 11.32
C GLY A 192 8.71 -5.08 11.06
N LYS A 193 8.62 -4.62 9.80
CA LYS A 193 8.66 -3.18 9.48
C LYS A 193 7.52 -2.39 10.13
N THR A 194 6.27 -2.80 9.92
CA THR A 194 5.08 -2.22 10.58
C THR A 194 5.19 -2.33 12.10
N ARG A 195 5.75 -3.44 12.61
CA ARG A 195 6.02 -3.62 14.04
C ARG A 195 6.98 -2.54 14.57
N ALA A 196 8.08 -2.28 13.86
CA ALA A 196 9.03 -1.24 14.23
C ALA A 196 8.42 0.17 14.15
N ILE A 197 7.47 0.41 13.23
CA ILE A 197 6.68 1.65 13.21
C ILE A 197 5.81 1.76 14.47
N PHE A 198 5.10 0.69 14.84
CA PHE A 198 4.21 0.69 16.00
C PHE A 198 4.98 0.80 17.32
N ASP A 199 6.14 0.17 17.41
CA ASP A 199 7.06 0.28 18.54
C ASP A 199 7.31 1.74 18.95
N MET A 200 7.39 2.66 17.96
CA MET A 200 7.57 4.09 18.23
C MET A 200 6.47 4.66 19.13
N SER A 201 5.23 4.20 19.01
CA SER A 201 4.09 4.71 19.80
C SER A 201 3.72 3.80 20.97
N MET A 202 4.04 2.50 20.92
CA MET A 202 3.62 1.53 21.94
C MET A 202 4.39 1.64 23.26
N ASN A 203 5.57 2.26 23.27
CA ASN A 203 6.42 2.42 24.44
C ASN A 203 5.92 3.55 25.40
N GLU A 204 6.20 3.44 26.70
CA GLU A 204 5.93 4.47 27.71
C GLU A 204 6.58 5.83 27.39
N ASN A 205 7.75 5.80 26.75
CA ASN A 205 8.46 6.98 26.22
C ASN A 205 8.19 7.21 24.73
N GLY A 206 7.04 6.73 24.25
CA GLY A 206 6.69 6.70 22.84
C GLY A 206 6.58 8.08 22.20
N ILE A 207 6.42 8.06 20.88
CA ILE A 207 6.37 9.20 19.99
C ILE A 207 4.99 9.21 19.32
N TYR A 208 4.33 10.37 19.29
CA TYR A 208 3.11 10.52 18.50
C TYR A 208 3.43 10.35 17.01
N VAL A 209 2.79 9.36 16.38
CA VAL A 209 2.96 9.00 14.97
C VAL A 209 1.61 9.16 14.27
N VAL A 210 1.59 9.94 13.19
CA VAL A 210 0.52 9.89 12.20
C VAL A 210 0.81 8.70 11.29
N TYR A 211 0.05 7.63 11.45
CA TYR A 211 0.21 6.41 10.67
C TYR A 211 -0.66 6.48 9.42
N VAL A 212 -0.09 6.16 8.25
CA VAL A 212 -0.78 6.09 6.97
C VAL A 212 -0.40 4.77 6.29
N GLU A 213 -1.37 3.87 6.10
CA GLU A 213 -1.16 2.65 5.31
C GLU A 213 -1.56 2.91 3.86
N CYS A 214 -0.61 2.84 2.92
CA CYS A 214 -0.83 3.16 1.51
C CYS A 214 -1.54 2.05 0.72
N ARG A 215 -2.56 1.41 1.29
CA ARG A 215 -3.33 0.36 0.62
C ARG A 215 -4.65 0.91 0.08
N PRO A 216 -4.98 0.74 -1.21
CA PRO A 216 -6.30 1.11 -1.75
C PRO A 216 -7.39 0.19 -1.19
N SER A 217 -8.65 0.61 -1.35
CA SER A 217 -9.80 -0.28 -1.07
C SER A 217 -9.66 -1.55 -1.92
N PRO A 218 -9.81 -2.75 -1.33
CA PRO A 218 -9.88 -3.97 -2.12
C PRO A 218 -11.09 -3.92 -3.06
N ASP A 219 -10.94 -4.46 -4.27
CA ASP A 219 -12.04 -4.70 -5.20
C ASP A 219 -12.91 -5.91 -4.79
N ASP A 220 -12.42 -6.75 -3.86
CA ASP A 220 -13.10 -7.97 -3.40
C ASP A 220 -13.80 -7.80 -2.04
N SER A 221 -15.07 -8.19 -2.01
CA SER A 221 -15.98 -8.13 -0.86
C SER A 221 -15.74 -9.20 0.23
N ASN A 222 -14.65 -9.97 0.14
CA ASN A 222 -14.50 -11.22 0.89
C ASN A 222 -13.29 -11.28 1.83
N TRP A 223 -12.75 -10.14 2.26
CA TRP A 223 -11.75 -10.11 3.33
C TRP A 223 -12.38 -9.63 4.65
N ASP A 224 -12.24 -10.46 5.67
CA ASP A 224 -12.28 -10.00 7.06
C ASP A 224 -11.31 -8.83 7.20
N PHE A 225 -11.82 -7.66 7.61
CA PHE A 225 -11.09 -6.40 7.72
C PHE A 225 -9.71 -6.61 8.37
N GLU A 226 -8.63 -6.42 7.60
CA GLU A 226 -7.30 -6.38 8.19
C GLU A 226 -7.26 -5.22 9.21
N PRO A 227 -6.78 -5.47 10.44
CA PRO A 227 -6.92 -4.53 11.55
C PRO A 227 -6.18 -3.19 11.40
N THR A 228 -5.31 -3.06 10.39
CA THR A 228 -4.56 -1.83 10.11
C THR A 228 -5.06 -1.06 8.90
N MET A 229 -6.09 -1.56 8.21
CA MET A 229 -6.59 -0.95 6.98
C MET A 229 -7.00 0.51 7.19
N ASP A 230 -6.35 1.39 6.43
CA ASP A 230 -6.58 2.84 6.48
C ASP A 230 -7.68 3.24 5.48
N ARG A 231 -8.93 3.28 5.94
CA ARG A 231 -10.08 3.67 5.10
C ARG A 231 -10.00 5.13 4.67
N ASN A 232 -9.41 6.00 5.49
CA ASN A 232 -9.27 7.40 5.14
C ASN A 232 -8.29 7.59 3.97
N PHE A 233 -7.19 6.82 3.93
CA PHE A 233 -6.29 6.79 2.78
C PHE A 233 -6.98 6.23 1.52
N ALA A 234 -7.74 5.14 1.63
CA ALA A 234 -8.50 4.60 0.50
C ALA A 234 -9.51 5.63 -0.08
N GLN A 235 -10.21 6.37 0.77
CA GLN A 235 -11.10 7.46 0.37
C GLN A 235 -10.35 8.65 -0.27
N LEU A 236 -9.15 8.97 0.23
CA LEU A 236 -8.28 9.96 -0.39
C LEU A 236 -7.92 9.54 -1.81
N VAL A 237 -7.51 8.28 -2.01
CA VAL A 237 -7.18 7.73 -3.34
C VAL A 237 -8.37 7.85 -4.28
N ALA A 238 -9.58 7.45 -3.84
CA ALA A 238 -10.80 7.58 -4.66
C ALA A 238 -11.15 9.04 -5.00
N SER A 239 -10.91 9.96 -4.07
CA SER A 239 -11.12 11.40 -4.29
C SER A 239 -10.13 11.98 -5.29
N ILE A 240 -8.87 11.54 -5.25
CA ILE A 240 -7.84 11.93 -6.22
C ILE A 240 -8.18 11.35 -7.59
N ASP A 241 -8.58 10.09 -7.67
CA ASP A 241 -8.98 9.44 -8.92
C ASP A 241 -10.12 10.20 -9.60
N SER A 242 -11.15 10.57 -8.82
CA SER A 242 -12.25 11.41 -9.28
C SER A 242 -11.80 12.77 -9.82
N ALA A 243 -10.72 13.34 -9.29
CA ALA A 243 -10.17 14.61 -9.75
C ALA A 243 -9.41 14.49 -11.08
N PHE A 244 -8.83 13.33 -11.39
CA PHE A 244 -8.19 13.05 -12.67
C PHE A 244 -9.21 12.69 -13.77
N GLY A 245 -10.33 12.05 -13.42
CA GLY A 245 -11.41 11.73 -14.35
C GLY A 245 -11.04 10.66 -15.40
N PRO A 246 -11.94 10.35 -16.35
CA PRO A 246 -11.79 9.19 -17.25
C PRO A 246 -10.83 9.37 -18.44
N TYR A 247 -10.19 10.54 -18.60
CA TYR A 247 -9.33 10.82 -19.76
C TYR A 247 -7.85 10.78 -19.38
N ASN A 248 -7.17 9.72 -19.84
CA ASN A 248 -5.72 9.58 -19.85
C ASN A 248 -5.15 10.35 -21.04
N ASP A 249 -4.78 11.61 -20.83
CA ASP A 249 -3.77 12.28 -21.62
C ASP A 249 -3.32 13.55 -20.90
N ASN A 250 -2.02 13.63 -20.54
CA ASN A 250 -1.11 14.78 -20.34
C ASN A 250 -1.65 16.20 -19.96
N ILE A 251 -2.88 16.29 -19.48
CA ILE A 251 -3.62 17.48 -19.08
C ILE A 251 -4.28 17.06 -17.76
N ASN A 252 -3.71 17.48 -16.64
CA ASN A 252 -4.25 18.66 -15.98
C ASN A 252 -3.36 19.09 -14.81
N LYS A 253 -2.65 20.21 -14.94
CA LYS A 253 -1.99 20.86 -13.79
C LYS A 253 -3.01 21.11 -12.65
N SER A 254 -4.28 21.34 -13.00
CA SER A 254 -5.38 21.48 -12.05
C SER A 254 -5.63 20.20 -11.23
N ALA A 255 -5.64 19.02 -11.86
CA ALA A 255 -5.86 17.75 -11.16
C ALA A 255 -4.70 17.44 -10.21
N ARG A 256 -3.45 17.72 -10.61
CA ARG A 256 -2.29 17.60 -9.71
C ARG A 256 -2.36 18.59 -8.54
N ALA A 257 -2.79 19.82 -8.78
CA ALA A 257 -2.98 20.82 -7.73
C ALA A 257 -4.10 20.40 -6.76
N GLU A 258 -5.19 19.86 -7.29
CA GLU A 258 -6.30 19.32 -6.49
C GLU A 258 -5.87 18.10 -5.68
N ALA A 259 -5.10 17.18 -6.26
CA ALA A 259 -4.54 16.05 -5.53
C ALA A 259 -3.67 16.52 -4.36
N LYS A 260 -2.81 17.54 -4.56
CA LYS A 260 -2.03 18.14 -3.45
C LYS A 260 -2.93 18.77 -2.39
N ARG A 261 -4.02 19.45 -2.80
CA ARG A 261 -5.03 20.01 -1.88
C ARG A 261 -5.74 18.92 -1.06
N LEU A 262 -6.08 17.80 -1.69
CA LEU A 262 -6.72 16.66 -1.01
C LEU A 262 -5.77 15.96 -0.04
N ILE A 263 -4.49 15.80 -0.41
CA ILE A 263 -3.48 15.21 0.49
C ILE A 263 -3.26 16.09 1.73
N ILE A 264 -3.06 17.40 1.56
CA ILE A 264 -2.88 18.29 2.73
C ILE A 264 -4.15 18.38 3.58
N LEU A 265 -5.34 18.29 2.97
CA LEU A 265 -6.62 18.22 3.68
C LEU A 265 -6.68 16.98 4.58
N GLU A 266 -6.32 15.80 4.06
CA GLU A 266 -6.25 14.54 4.81
C GLU A 266 -5.25 14.63 5.99
N PHE A 267 -4.05 15.15 5.74
CA PHE A 267 -3.04 15.31 6.81
C PHE A 267 -3.48 16.32 7.87
N THR A 268 -4.15 17.40 7.45
CA THR A 268 -4.74 18.37 8.37
C THR A 268 -5.78 17.67 9.25
N ALA A 269 -6.68 16.87 8.67
CA ALA A 269 -7.70 16.16 9.43
C ALA A 269 -7.11 15.22 10.49
N ARG A 270 -6.05 14.46 10.16
CA ARG A 270 -5.36 13.57 11.12
C ARG A 270 -4.70 14.30 12.29
N ILE A 271 -4.08 15.45 12.01
CA ILE A 271 -3.46 16.30 13.03
C ILE A 271 -4.51 16.95 13.92
N LEU A 272 -5.60 17.45 13.33
CA LEU A 272 -6.72 18.01 14.08
C LEU A 272 -7.41 16.95 14.95
N HIS A 273 -7.50 15.70 14.47
CA HIS A 273 -7.99 14.59 15.28
C HIS A 273 -7.18 14.40 16.56
N LEU A 274 -5.84 14.42 16.47
CA LEU A 274 -4.97 14.36 17.67
C LEU A 274 -5.26 15.52 18.63
N ILE A 275 -5.41 16.74 18.11
CA ILE A 275 -5.68 17.94 18.93
C ILE A 275 -7.02 17.83 19.66
N ILE A 276 -8.08 17.45 18.95
CA ILE A 276 -9.41 17.28 19.53
C ILE A 276 -9.40 16.14 20.56
N LEU A 277 -8.73 15.04 20.25
CA LEU A 277 -8.57 13.89 21.14
C LEU A 277 -7.85 14.30 22.44
N LYS A 278 -6.75 15.07 22.36
CA LYS A 278 -5.98 15.56 23.51
C LYS A 278 -6.77 16.58 24.35
N LYS A 279 -7.56 17.45 23.71
CA LYS A 279 -8.45 18.39 24.42
C LYS A 279 -9.55 17.66 25.20
N LYS A 280 -10.13 16.61 24.62
CA LYS A 280 -11.20 15.83 25.26
C LYS A 280 -10.68 14.88 26.33
N PHE A 281 -9.48 14.34 26.11
CA PHE A 281 -8.82 13.39 27.00
C PHE A 281 -7.36 13.84 27.20
N PRO A 282 -7.08 14.69 28.20
CA PRO A 282 -5.75 15.25 28.43
C PRO A 282 -4.63 14.21 28.60
N ASP A 283 -4.98 13.03 29.11
CA ASP A 283 -4.02 11.96 29.42
C ASP A 283 -3.71 11.02 28.24
N ILE A 284 -4.22 11.31 27.03
CA ILE A 284 -3.96 10.51 25.82
C ILE A 284 -2.46 10.35 25.61
N THR A 285 -2.01 9.11 25.50
CA THR A 285 -0.62 8.72 25.20
C THR A 285 -0.37 8.57 23.69
N PRO A 286 0.89 8.44 23.24
CA PRO A 286 1.20 8.07 21.86
C PRO A 286 0.54 6.76 21.40
N ARG A 287 0.53 5.75 22.27
CA ARG A 287 -0.14 4.46 22.04
C ARG A 287 -1.62 4.65 21.78
N ASP A 288 -2.28 5.44 22.61
CA ASP A 288 -3.70 5.73 22.50
C ASP A 288 -4.06 6.40 21.17
N TYR A 289 -3.19 7.32 20.71
CA TYR A 289 -3.37 7.94 19.40
C TYR A 289 -3.16 6.96 18.24
N LEU A 290 -2.17 6.06 18.31
CA LEU A 290 -1.99 5.00 17.33
C LEU A 290 -3.23 4.10 17.28
N LEU A 291 -3.67 3.58 18.44
CA LEU A 291 -4.84 2.71 18.54
C LEU A 291 -6.10 3.39 17.99
N SER A 292 -6.29 4.69 18.26
CA SER A 292 -7.39 5.48 17.70
C SER A 292 -7.34 5.55 16.17
N GLN A 293 -6.16 5.74 15.57
CA GLN A 293 -6.03 5.76 14.10
C GLN A 293 -6.31 4.39 13.47
N LEU A 294 -5.82 3.32 14.09
CA LEU A 294 -6.08 1.95 13.61
C LEU A 294 -7.56 1.61 13.75
N ASN A 295 -8.17 1.92 14.90
CA ASN A 295 -9.53 1.53 15.23
C ASN A 295 -10.23 2.63 16.05
N GLY A 296 -11.45 3.03 15.64
CA GLY A 296 -12.29 3.95 16.40
C GLY A 296 -12.16 5.44 16.07
N GLY A 297 -11.04 5.90 15.50
CA GLY A 297 -10.81 7.31 15.12
C GLY A 297 -10.93 7.62 13.62
N GLN A 298 -10.99 6.60 12.75
CA GLN A 298 -11.10 6.84 11.30
C GLN A 298 -12.37 7.60 10.90
N GLN A 299 -13.48 7.38 11.62
CA GLN A 299 -14.74 8.11 11.38
C GLN A 299 -14.64 9.58 11.80
N SER A 300 -13.95 9.89 12.90
CA SER A 300 -13.76 11.28 13.31
C SER A 300 -12.80 12.01 12.37
N ILE A 301 -11.74 11.34 11.89
CA ILE A 301 -10.84 11.88 10.85
C ILE A 301 -11.62 12.20 9.57
N GLU A 302 -12.48 11.28 9.11
CA GLU A 302 -13.37 11.50 7.96
C GLU A 302 -14.30 12.69 8.19
N THR A 303 -14.95 12.77 9.35
CA THR A 303 -15.86 13.87 9.68
C THR A 303 -15.13 15.22 9.70
N ILE A 304 -13.93 15.30 10.30
CA ILE A 304 -13.09 16.51 10.28
C ILE A 304 -12.78 16.91 8.84
N ARG A 305 -12.35 15.95 8.02
CA ARG A 305 -12.02 16.19 6.61
C ARG A 305 -13.21 16.75 5.83
N ASP A 306 -14.40 16.21 6.07
CA ASP A 306 -15.62 16.65 5.39
C ASP A 306 -16.04 18.05 5.82
N GLU A 307 -15.96 18.39 7.11
CA GLU A 307 -16.17 19.76 7.61
C GLU A 307 -15.19 20.75 6.99
N LEU A 308 -13.89 20.41 6.95
CA LEU A 308 -12.88 21.24 6.29
C LEU A 308 -13.14 21.40 4.78
N ARG A 309 -13.73 20.37 4.14
CA ARG A 309 -14.13 20.42 2.72
C ARG A 309 -15.29 21.40 2.49
N LEU A 310 -16.25 21.49 3.41
CA LEU A 310 -17.38 22.44 3.35
C LEU A 310 -16.90 23.90 3.38
N LEU A 311 -15.81 24.18 4.09
CA LEU A 311 -15.15 25.50 4.12
C LEU A 311 -14.46 25.86 2.78
N ARG A 312 -14.36 24.90 1.83
CA ARG A 312 -13.76 25.05 0.50
C ARG A 312 -12.31 25.58 0.53
N LEU A 313 -11.55 25.29 1.59
CA LEU A 313 -10.24 25.87 1.84
C LEU A 313 -9.27 25.62 0.66
N ALA A 314 -8.51 26.66 0.29
CA ALA A 314 -7.44 26.55 -0.69
C ALA A 314 -6.21 25.86 -0.08
N PHE A 315 -5.23 25.51 -0.92
CA PHE A 315 -3.99 24.88 -0.47
C PHE A 315 -3.25 25.74 0.57
N ASP A 316 -3.15 27.05 0.36
CA ASP A 316 -2.46 27.95 1.29
C ASP A 316 -3.21 28.15 2.61
N ASP A 317 -4.55 28.08 2.59
CA ASP A 317 -5.35 28.09 3.83
C ASP A 317 -5.05 26.84 4.67
N LEU A 318 -5.06 25.66 4.03
CA LEU A 318 -4.74 24.39 4.69
C LEU A 318 -3.29 24.38 5.21
N LYS A 319 -2.35 24.94 4.45
CA LYS A 319 -0.96 25.14 4.86
C LYS A 319 -0.84 26.02 6.10
N SER A 320 -1.64 27.08 6.21
CA SER A 320 -1.69 27.94 7.39
C SER A 320 -2.25 27.21 8.62
N ILE A 321 -3.33 26.45 8.42
CA ILE A 321 -3.99 25.67 9.48
C ILE A 321 -3.04 24.61 10.04
N ILE A 322 -2.44 23.79 9.19
CA ILE A 322 -1.52 22.73 9.64
C ILE A 322 -0.26 23.32 10.32
N THR A 323 0.25 24.46 9.84
CA THR A 323 1.37 25.16 10.51
C THR A 323 1.00 25.59 11.92
N SER A 324 -0.22 26.11 12.10
CA SER A 324 -0.75 26.53 13.41
C SER A 324 -1.00 25.32 14.31
N ALA A 325 -1.55 24.24 13.76
CA ALA A 325 -1.79 22.98 14.45
C ALA A 325 -0.49 22.33 14.96
N LEU A 326 0.56 22.30 14.14
CA LEU A 326 1.87 21.78 14.53
C LEU A 326 2.53 22.65 15.60
N ARG A 327 2.38 23.99 15.53
CA ARG A 327 2.87 24.89 16.58
C ARG A 327 2.14 24.65 17.90
N PHE A 328 0.83 24.46 17.85
CA PHE A 328 0.02 24.12 19.01
C PHE A 328 0.47 22.80 19.63
N LEU A 329 0.60 21.74 18.83
CA LEU A 329 1.09 20.44 19.32
C LEU A 329 2.49 20.48 19.90
N LYS A 330 3.39 21.32 19.37
CA LYS A 330 4.74 21.48 19.93
C LYS A 330 4.72 22.03 21.37
N ILE A 331 3.68 22.79 21.73
CA ILE A 331 3.48 23.31 23.09
C ILE A 331 2.81 22.25 23.97
N GLU A 332 1.79 21.57 23.44
CA GLU A 332 0.96 20.61 24.19
C GLU A 332 1.58 19.21 24.38
N LEU A 333 2.65 18.89 23.64
CA LEU A 333 3.33 17.60 23.71
C LEU A 333 4.73 17.76 24.34
N PRO A 334 4.83 17.93 25.67
CA PRO A 334 6.11 18.17 26.34
C PRO A 334 7.06 16.98 26.16
N GLY A 335 8.31 17.27 25.78
CA GLY A 335 9.36 16.26 25.62
C GLY A 335 9.48 15.65 24.21
N GLN A 336 8.57 15.98 23.28
CA GLN A 336 8.66 15.56 21.88
C GLN A 336 8.91 16.76 20.97
N LYS A 337 10.03 16.76 20.22
CA LYS A 337 10.39 17.90 19.36
C LYS A 337 9.48 18.07 18.13
N SER A 338 8.96 16.96 17.60
CA SER A 338 8.09 16.95 16.42
C SER A 338 7.19 15.71 16.35
N LEU A 339 5.99 15.88 15.79
CA LEU A 339 5.12 14.80 15.32
C LEU A 339 5.80 14.05 14.16
N ILE A 340 5.64 12.73 14.08
CA ILE A 340 6.22 11.90 13.01
C ILE A 340 5.13 11.41 12.07
N PHE A 341 5.43 11.31 10.78
CA PHE A 341 4.57 10.61 9.81
C PHE A 341 5.20 9.28 9.42
N ALA A 342 4.45 8.20 9.59
CA ALA A 342 4.85 6.87 9.14
C ALA A 342 3.99 6.47 7.93
N ILE A 343 4.63 6.33 6.77
CA ILE A 343 4.01 5.96 5.51
C ILE A 343 4.35 4.49 5.26
N ASP A 344 3.43 3.58 5.59
CA ASP A 344 3.59 2.14 5.40
C ASP A 344 2.99 1.67 4.08
N GLU A 345 3.45 0.51 3.58
CA GLU A 345 3.12 0.00 2.24
C GLU A 345 3.32 1.03 1.11
N SER A 346 4.29 1.93 1.28
CA SER A 346 4.57 3.06 0.39
C SER A 346 4.95 2.66 -1.03
N ASN A 347 5.42 1.43 -1.27
CA ASN A 347 5.66 0.88 -2.60
C ASN A 347 4.39 0.88 -3.47
N ILE A 348 3.21 0.76 -2.87
CA ILE A 348 1.92 0.85 -3.56
C ILE A 348 1.68 2.29 -4.03
N ALA A 349 1.84 3.28 -3.15
CA ALA A 349 1.72 4.70 -3.50
C ALA A 349 2.81 5.15 -4.48
N SER A 350 4.00 4.57 -4.43
CA SER A 350 5.11 4.89 -5.32
C SER A 350 4.86 4.42 -6.75
N ASN A 351 4.43 3.16 -6.91
CA ASN A 351 4.53 2.47 -8.20
C ASN A 351 3.19 2.01 -8.79
N LYS A 352 2.17 1.82 -7.95
CA LYS A 352 0.85 1.31 -8.40
C LYS A 352 -0.16 2.44 -8.53
N LEU A 353 -0.24 3.32 -7.54
CA LEU A 353 -1.22 4.40 -7.52
C LEU A 353 -0.73 5.60 -8.33
N PHE A 354 -1.49 5.97 -9.36
CA PHE A 354 -1.24 7.13 -10.20
C PHE A 354 0.17 7.15 -10.80
N SER A 355 0.67 5.97 -11.21
CA SER A 355 2.02 5.81 -11.74
C SER A 355 2.24 6.67 -12.99
N GLY A 356 3.19 7.60 -12.92
CA GLY A 356 3.51 8.54 -13.99
C GLY A 356 2.63 9.80 -14.03
N TYR A 357 1.65 9.93 -13.13
CA TYR A 357 0.74 11.08 -13.11
C TYR A 357 1.38 12.30 -12.44
N PHE A 358 2.34 12.09 -11.54
CA PHE A 358 3.07 13.14 -10.86
C PHE A 358 4.48 13.29 -11.44
N ILE A 359 5.09 14.46 -11.26
CA ILE A 359 6.43 14.76 -11.73
C ILE A 359 7.21 15.32 -10.55
N ASN A 360 8.38 14.76 -10.27
CA ASN A 360 9.24 15.25 -9.20
C ASN A 360 10.06 16.48 -9.60
N ILE A 361 10.84 17.01 -8.67
CA ILE A 361 11.73 18.17 -8.88
C ILE A 361 12.76 17.97 -10.00
N ASN A 362 13.09 16.72 -10.33
CA ASN A 362 14.04 16.35 -11.38
C ASN A 362 13.36 16.02 -12.72
N GLN A 363 12.07 16.37 -12.88
CA GLN A 363 11.26 16.12 -14.07
C GLN A 363 11.01 14.64 -14.38
N HIS A 364 11.17 13.74 -13.42
CA HIS A 364 10.86 12.33 -13.59
C HIS A 364 9.40 12.02 -13.23
N PRO A 365 8.69 11.22 -14.05
CA PRO A 365 7.36 10.71 -13.72
C PRO A 365 7.38 9.82 -12.47
N ARG A 366 6.36 9.98 -11.61
CA ARG A 366 6.22 9.30 -10.32
C ARG A 366 4.76 9.02 -9.97
N GLY A 367 4.54 8.18 -8.97
CA GLY A 367 3.24 7.90 -8.36
C GLY A 367 2.84 8.88 -7.26
N LEU A 368 1.79 8.51 -6.53
CA LEU A 368 1.17 9.30 -5.46
C LEU A 368 2.09 9.61 -4.27
N LEU A 369 3.13 8.82 -4.05
CA LEU A 369 4.05 9.04 -2.92
C LEU A 369 4.84 10.35 -3.03
N THR A 370 5.15 10.80 -4.26
CA THR A 370 5.87 12.05 -4.49
C THR A 370 5.16 13.28 -3.94
N PRO A 371 3.89 13.59 -4.30
CA PRO A 371 3.20 14.74 -3.72
C PRO A 371 2.97 14.60 -2.20
N ILE A 372 2.85 13.38 -1.67
CA ILE A 372 2.78 13.13 -0.21
C ILE A 372 4.06 13.65 0.48
N ILE A 373 5.22 13.22 -0.02
CA ILE A 373 6.52 13.60 0.57
C ILE A 373 6.78 15.10 0.39
N GLU A 374 6.45 15.67 -0.77
CA GLU A 374 6.58 17.11 -1.01
C GLU A 374 5.81 17.92 0.03
N ILE A 375 4.57 17.54 0.34
CA ILE A 375 3.73 18.24 1.33
C ILE A 375 4.32 18.13 2.73
N LEU A 376 4.70 16.93 3.18
CA LEU A 376 5.28 16.74 4.52
C LEU A 376 6.58 17.54 4.71
N ARG A 377 7.37 17.69 3.66
CA ARG A 377 8.60 18.49 3.68
C ARG A 377 8.35 19.99 3.84
N LEU A 378 7.21 20.51 3.39
CA LEU A 378 6.86 21.93 3.60
C LEU A 378 6.82 22.28 5.09
N PHE A 379 6.50 21.30 5.93
CA PHE A 379 6.33 21.47 7.38
C PHE A 379 7.54 21.03 8.19
N LYS A 380 8.62 20.58 7.54
CA LYS A 380 9.82 20.02 8.20
C LYS A 380 9.43 18.93 9.21
N ILE A 381 8.61 17.98 8.77
CA ILE A 381 8.18 16.83 9.58
C ILE A 381 9.14 15.67 9.32
N SER A 382 9.49 14.93 10.38
CA SER A 382 10.24 13.67 10.25
C SER A 382 9.35 12.55 9.70
N ILE A 383 9.87 11.79 8.74
CA ILE A 383 9.11 10.79 7.98
C ILE A 383 9.79 9.43 8.12
N VAL A 384 8.99 8.39 8.37
CA VAL A 384 9.40 6.99 8.28
C VAL A 384 8.65 6.37 7.09
N ILE A 385 9.37 5.76 6.16
CA ILE A 385 8.82 5.16 4.96
C ILE A 385 9.12 3.66 4.99
N SER A 386 8.06 2.86 4.87
CA SER A 386 8.12 1.39 4.80
C SER A 386 7.37 0.91 3.58
N GLY A 387 7.82 -0.19 2.98
CA GLY A 387 7.11 -0.85 1.88
C GLY A 387 7.51 -2.31 1.74
N THR A 388 6.60 -3.15 1.26
CA THR A 388 6.88 -4.58 1.06
C THR A 388 7.96 -4.82 -0.02
N ALA A 389 7.97 -4.00 -1.07
CA ALA A 389 8.86 -4.09 -2.24
C ALA A 389 10.05 -3.15 -2.22
N PHE A 390 10.25 -2.42 -1.12
CA PHE A 390 10.90 -1.12 -1.18
C PHE A 390 12.36 -1.28 -1.62
N SER A 391 12.68 -1.09 -2.91
CA SER A 391 14.00 -1.38 -3.48
C SER A 391 14.98 -0.25 -3.16
N LEU A 392 16.30 -0.50 -3.20
CA LEU A 392 17.27 0.59 -2.93
C LEU A 392 17.15 1.67 -4.01
N LYS A 393 16.76 1.26 -5.22
CA LYS A 393 16.44 2.16 -6.31
C LYS A 393 15.19 2.99 -6.03
N GLN A 394 14.12 2.41 -5.49
CA GLN A 394 12.96 3.18 -5.01
C GLN A 394 13.35 4.15 -3.88
N GLY A 395 14.23 3.73 -2.97
CA GLY A 395 14.85 4.64 -1.99
C GLY A 395 15.61 5.79 -2.64
N SER A 396 16.38 5.51 -3.70
CA SER A 396 17.07 6.55 -4.47
C SER A 396 16.13 7.46 -5.25
N ASP A 397 15.02 6.92 -5.79
CA ASP A 397 13.98 7.69 -6.49
C ASP A 397 13.27 8.61 -5.50
N ILE A 398 12.94 8.13 -4.31
CA ILE A 398 12.38 8.98 -3.26
C ILE A 398 13.42 9.97 -2.73
N GLN A 399 14.68 9.58 -2.59
CA GLN A 399 15.74 10.52 -2.24
C GLN A 399 15.86 11.61 -3.31
N SER A 400 15.64 11.28 -4.58
CA SER A 400 15.55 12.26 -5.67
C SER A 400 14.36 13.20 -5.49
N ASP A 401 13.22 12.72 -4.98
CA ASP A 401 12.05 13.53 -4.62
C ASP A 401 12.32 14.42 -3.38
N ILE A 402 13.17 13.94 -2.46
CA ILE A 402 13.65 14.67 -1.28
C ILE A 402 14.71 15.73 -1.67
N GLY A 403 15.36 15.62 -2.82
CA GLY A 403 16.36 16.57 -3.29
C GLY A 403 17.68 16.54 -2.50
N LYS A 404 18.71 17.18 -3.07
CA LYS A 404 20.08 17.18 -2.51
C LYS A 404 20.13 17.97 -1.19
N GLY A 405 20.56 17.34 -0.10
CA GLY A 405 20.84 18.01 1.19
C GLY A 405 20.19 17.40 2.44
N ASN A 406 19.28 16.43 2.33
CA ASN A 406 18.94 15.54 3.44
C ASN A 406 19.36 14.12 3.07
N GLU A 407 20.28 13.53 3.82
CA GLU A 407 20.62 12.13 3.61
C GLU A 407 19.49 11.26 4.15
N ALA A 408 18.86 10.51 3.25
CA ALA A 408 17.96 9.43 3.60
C ALA A 408 18.72 8.39 4.44
N LYS A 409 18.21 8.05 5.62
CA LYS A 409 18.79 7.03 6.49
C LYS A 409 18.08 5.70 6.22
N TYR A 410 18.85 4.63 6.09
CA TYR A 410 18.31 3.30 5.80
C TYR A 410 18.47 2.40 7.02
N ILE A 411 17.36 1.78 7.45
CA ILE A 411 17.36 0.74 8.48
C ILE A 411 17.16 -0.59 7.78
N THR A 412 18.19 -1.43 7.81
CA THR A 412 18.19 -2.76 7.18
C THR A 412 18.28 -3.90 8.19
N ASN A 413 18.55 -3.59 9.45
CA ASN A 413 18.86 -4.57 10.50
C ASN A 413 17.57 -5.04 11.19
N PHE A 414 16.84 -5.90 10.50
CA PHE A 414 15.68 -6.59 11.06
C PHE A 414 16.06 -7.99 11.52
N ASN A 415 15.80 -8.29 12.78
CA ASN A 415 16.13 -9.59 13.36
C ASN A 415 15.31 -10.72 12.73
N THR A 416 15.96 -11.86 12.54
CA THR A 416 15.33 -13.12 12.11
C THR A 416 15.22 -14.06 13.28
N THR A 417 14.09 -14.77 13.39
CA THR A 417 13.78 -15.74 14.43
C THR A 417 14.49 -17.07 14.14
N ASN A 418 15.39 -17.52 15.01
CA ASN A 418 15.96 -18.87 14.97
C ASN A 418 15.06 -19.88 15.72
N SER A 419 15.37 -21.17 15.70
CA SER A 419 14.54 -22.20 16.35
C SER A 419 14.30 -21.99 17.85
N LYS A 420 15.32 -21.51 18.59
CA LYS A 420 15.17 -21.18 20.02
C LYS A 420 14.30 -19.94 20.22
N ASP A 421 14.45 -18.96 19.33
CA ASP A 421 13.65 -17.74 19.37
C ASP A 421 12.16 -18.03 19.08
N VAL A 422 11.85 -19.03 18.25
CA VAL A 422 10.46 -19.44 17.96
C VAL A 422 9.76 -19.88 19.24
N GLU A 423 10.37 -20.82 19.97
CA GLU A 423 9.80 -21.34 21.21
C GLU A 423 9.73 -20.25 22.28
N ALA A 424 10.80 -19.47 22.46
CA ALA A 424 10.84 -18.36 23.41
C ALA A 424 9.76 -17.31 23.13
N TYR A 425 9.53 -16.98 21.85
CA TYR A 425 8.48 -16.03 21.44
C TYR A 425 7.09 -16.55 21.80
N ILE A 426 6.78 -17.81 21.51
CA ILE A 426 5.45 -18.37 21.81
C ILE A 426 5.27 -18.49 23.33
N MET A 427 6.27 -19.02 24.03
CA MET A 427 6.25 -19.15 25.50
C MET A 427 6.18 -17.81 26.21
N HIS A 428 6.54 -16.70 25.55
CA HIS A 428 6.38 -15.38 26.12
C HIS A 428 4.89 -15.03 26.34
N TYR A 429 4.03 -15.39 25.39
CA TYR A 429 2.59 -15.06 25.42
C TYR A 429 1.70 -16.21 25.88
N LEU A 430 2.10 -17.44 25.56
CA LEU A 430 1.29 -18.64 25.71
C LEU A 430 1.95 -19.66 26.64
N ASP A 431 1.13 -20.38 27.39
CA ASP A 431 1.56 -21.54 28.16
C ASP A 431 1.64 -22.78 27.27
N LEU A 432 2.85 -23.26 27.02
CA LEU A 432 3.12 -24.49 26.26
C LEU A 432 3.35 -25.72 27.14
N SER A 433 2.97 -25.69 28.42
CA SER A 433 3.04 -26.86 29.30
C SER A 433 2.39 -28.09 28.65
N GLY A 434 3.15 -29.19 28.59
CA GLY A 434 2.71 -30.45 27.96
C GLY A 434 2.79 -30.49 26.43
N CYS A 435 3.42 -29.51 25.79
CA CYS A 435 3.66 -29.50 24.35
C CYS A 435 5.15 -29.64 24.02
N GLU A 436 5.46 -30.37 22.94
CA GLU A 436 6.82 -30.53 22.42
C GLU A 436 6.89 -30.03 20.97
N ILE A 437 7.16 -28.73 20.79
CA ILE A 437 7.10 -28.08 19.46
C ILE A 437 8.17 -28.60 18.49
N ASP A 438 9.30 -29.02 19.02
CA ASP A 438 10.42 -29.60 18.30
C ASP A 438 10.08 -30.95 17.64
N LYS A 439 9.08 -31.68 18.17
CA LYS A 439 8.59 -32.93 17.59
C LYS A 439 7.61 -32.73 16.43
N ILE A 440 7.07 -31.53 16.25
CA ILE A 440 6.16 -31.22 15.14
C ILE A 440 6.98 -31.04 13.85
N VAL A 441 6.77 -31.90 12.85
CA VAL A 441 7.58 -31.95 11.61
C VAL A 441 7.71 -30.60 10.90
N ASN A 442 6.62 -29.82 10.87
CA ASN A 442 6.56 -28.54 10.16
C ASN A 442 7.05 -27.35 11.00
N SER A 443 7.41 -27.53 12.28
CA SER A 443 7.89 -26.42 13.13
C SER A 443 9.20 -25.80 12.61
N LYS A 444 10.04 -26.60 11.91
CA LYS A 444 11.25 -26.13 11.22
C LYS A 444 11.01 -24.99 10.21
N TYR A 445 9.78 -24.84 9.71
CA TYR A 445 9.41 -23.80 8.76
C TYR A 445 8.96 -22.49 9.42
N LEU A 446 8.89 -22.44 10.76
CA LEU A 446 8.56 -21.22 11.51
C LEU A 446 9.78 -20.31 11.73
N VAL A 447 10.98 -20.81 11.43
CA VAL A 447 12.25 -20.07 11.47
C VAL A 447 12.31 -19.05 10.34
N GLY A 448 12.84 -17.86 10.61
CA GLY A 448 13.02 -16.80 9.62
C GLY A 448 12.32 -15.51 10.04
N ARG A 449 11.29 -15.10 9.30
CA ARG A 449 10.60 -13.82 9.56
C ARG A 449 9.69 -13.89 10.82
N PRO A 450 9.66 -12.84 11.66
CA PRO A 450 8.78 -12.78 12.84
C PRO A 450 7.28 -12.94 12.54
N ARG A 451 6.82 -12.58 11.34
CA ARG A 451 5.40 -12.76 10.95
C ARG A 451 4.93 -14.23 11.06
N LEU A 452 5.82 -15.22 10.89
CA LEU A 452 5.46 -16.63 11.00
C LEU A 452 5.01 -16.97 12.42
N VAL A 453 5.82 -16.61 13.42
CA VAL A 453 5.53 -16.89 14.83
C VAL A 453 4.40 -16.01 15.37
N ALA A 454 4.27 -14.77 14.89
CA ALA A 454 3.12 -13.92 15.19
C ALA A 454 1.81 -14.52 14.67
N CYS A 455 1.80 -15.06 13.45
CA CYS A 455 0.65 -15.74 12.88
C CYS A 455 0.30 -17.01 13.67
N LEU A 456 1.31 -17.76 14.11
CA LEU A 456 1.10 -18.96 14.91
C LEU A 456 0.37 -18.67 16.23
N VAL A 457 0.66 -17.56 16.92
CA VAL A 457 -0.07 -17.18 18.15
C VAL A 457 -1.58 -17.06 17.87
N LYS A 458 -1.96 -16.38 16.79
CA LYS A 458 -3.35 -16.27 16.36
C LYS A 458 -3.94 -17.64 16.04
N GLU A 459 -3.23 -18.47 15.27
CA GLU A 459 -3.75 -19.78 14.88
C GLU A 459 -3.89 -20.75 16.06
N ILE A 460 -3.07 -20.64 17.11
CA ILE A 460 -3.26 -21.40 18.37
C ILE A 460 -4.53 -20.96 19.08
N ILE A 461 -4.79 -19.65 19.15
CA ILE A 461 -6.01 -19.09 19.78
C ILE A 461 -7.25 -19.53 19.00
N ASP A 462 -7.22 -19.45 17.67
CA ASP A 462 -8.32 -19.84 16.80
C ASP A 462 -8.58 -21.35 16.81
N ALA A 463 -7.54 -22.17 17.04
CA ALA A 463 -7.63 -23.62 17.09
C ALA A 463 -7.91 -24.18 18.50
N GLU A 464 -8.03 -23.33 19.53
CA GLU A 464 -8.29 -23.80 20.89
C GLU A 464 -9.57 -24.64 20.91
N ASN A 465 -9.41 -25.92 21.26
CA ASN A 465 -10.50 -26.83 21.52
C ASN A 465 -10.24 -27.62 22.81
N PRO A 466 -11.09 -27.49 23.86
CA PRO A 466 -10.91 -28.18 25.13
C PRO A 466 -10.96 -29.72 25.03
N GLN A 467 -11.54 -30.25 23.95
CA GLN A 467 -11.66 -31.71 23.71
C GLN A 467 -10.36 -32.33 23.19
N GLU A 468 -9.42 -31.52 22.70
CA GLU A 468 -8.14 -31.98 22.17
C GLU A 468 -7.00 -31.70 23.16
N SER A 469 -5.94 -32.52 23.08
CA SER A 469 -4.73 -32.25 23.84
C SER A 469 -4.07 -30.95 23.35
N LYS A 470 -3.41 -30.21 24.25
CA LYS A 470 -2.69 -28.98 23.86
C LYS A 470 -1.67 -29.24 22.75
N HIS A 471 -1.05 -30.41 22.73
CA HIS A 471 -0.09 -30.78 21.68
C HIS A 471 -0.75 -30.91 20.30
N VAL A 472 -1.94 -31.51 20.21
CA VAL A 472 -2.69 -31.66 18.94
C VAL A 472 -3.17 -30.30 18.42
N VAL A 473 -3.64 -29.42 19.31
CA VAL A 473 -4.01 -28.04 18.95
C VAL A 473 -2.80 -27.28 18.41
N LEU A 474 -1.64 -27.37 19.09
CA LEU A 474 -0.40 -26.74 18.64
C LEU A 474 0.05 -27.27 17.27
N GLU A 475 0.05 -28.59 17.08
CA GLU A 475 0.40 -29.22 15.80
C GLU A 475 -0.52 -28.74 14.67
N THR A 476 -1.83 -28.69 14.91
CA THR A 476 -2.82 -28.18 13.96
C THR A 476 -2.54 -26.72 13.60
N ALA A 477 -2.28 -25.87 14.58
CA ALA A 477 -1.97 -24.47 14.38
C ALA A 477 -0.64 -24.25 13.60
N VAL A 478 0.40 -25.04 13.90
CA VAL A 478 1.67 -25.01 13.16
C VAL A 478 1.45 -25.39 11.71
N ASN A 479 0.75 -26.50 11.46
CA ASN A 479 0.47 -26.97 10.11
C ASN A 479 -0.34 -25.94 9.32
N LYS A 480 -1.38 -25.37 9.92
CA LYS A 480 -2.21 -24.33 9.29
C LYS A 480 -1.41 -23.07 8.99
N THR A 481 -0.59 -22.59 9.93
CA THR A 481 0.27 -21.41 9.74
C THR A 481 1.23 -21.61 8.57
N VAL A 482 1.93 -22.75 8.54
CA VAL A 482 2.90 -23.07 7.47
C VAL A 482 2.20 -23.15 6.11
N GLN A 483 1.05 -23.81 6.03
CA GLN A 483 0.29 -23.93 4.78
C GLN A 483 -0.23 -22.57 4.28
N LEU A 484 -0.80 -21.74 5.15
CA LEU A 484 -1.30 -20.42 4.78
C LEU A 484 -0.20 -19.55 4.15
N VAL A 485 0.96 -19.48 4.81
CA VAL A 485 2.07 -18.65 4.32
C VAL A 485 2.69 -19.25 3.06
N LYS A 486 2.88 -20.56 3.02
CA LYS A 486 3.38 -21.28 1.84
C LYS A 486 2.51 -21.02 0.62
N ASN A 487 1.19 -21.13 0.75
CA ASN A 487 0.26 -20.89 -0.36
C ASN A 487 0.35 -19.47 -0.90
N GLY A 488 0.47 -18.47 -0.02
CA GLY A 488 0.68 -17.08 -0.43
C GLY A 488 2.01 -16.88 -1.19
N MET A 489 3.09 -17.47 -0.71
CA MET A 489 4.40 -17.39 -1.37
C MET A 489 4.40 -18.13 -2.72
N THR A 490 3.78 -19.31 -2.79
CA THR A 490 3.60 -20.11 -4.01
C THR A 490 2.84 -19.31 -5.06
N CYS A 491 1.66 -18.77 -4.72
CA CYS A 491 0.83 -18.01 -5.65
C CYS A 491 1.56 -16.81 -6.26
N HIS A 492 2.26 -16.03 -5.44
CA HIS A 492 3.02 -14.88 -5.93
C HIS A 492 4.23 -15.30 -6.78
N LEU A 493 4.96 -16.33 -6.37
CA LEU A 493 6.13 -16.81 -7.11
C LEU A 493 5.72 -17.47 -8.44
N GLU A 494 4.62 -18.22 -8.48
CA GLU A 494 4.06 -18.77 -9.71
C GLU A 494 3.67 -17.67 -10.69
N LYS A 495 3.00 -16.61 -10.22
CA LYS A 495 2.68 -15.45 -11.06
C LYS A 495 3.95 -14.82 -11.64
N LEU A 496 4.97 -14.59 -10.82
CA LEU A 496 6.25 -14.07 -11.31
C LEU A 496 6.93 -14.99 -12.31
N ALA A 497 6.94 -16.30 -12.04
CA ALA A 497 7.56 -17.29 -12.91
C ALA A 497 6.82 -17.35 -14.25
N THR A 498 5.50 -17.37 -14.25
CA THR A 498 4.66 -17.36 -15.45
C THR A 498 4.80 -16.07 -16.25
N GLU A 499 4.73 -14.89 -15.63
CA GLU A 499 4.94 -13.60 -16.32
C GLU A 499 6.33 -13.48 -16.95
N ALA A 500 7.33 -14.08 -16.30
CA ALA A 500 8.68 -14.14 -16.83
C ALA A 500 8.80 -15.16 -17.99
N TYR A 501 7.98 -16.21 -18.00
CA TYR A 501 7.96 -17.31 -18.97
C TYR A 501 7.14 -16.99 -20.24
N GLU A 502 5.94 -16.42 -20.11
CA GLU A 502 5.00 -16.16 -21.22
C GLU A 502 5.49 -15.10 -22.22
N LYS A 503 6.50 -14.31 -21.86
CA LYS A 503 7.03 -13.28 -22.77
C LYS A 503 7.88 -13.81 -23.92
N GLU A 504 8.04 -15.14 -24.09
CA GLU A 504 8.76 -15.86 -25.18
C GLU A 504 10.11 -15.26 -25.66
N ASN A 505 10.69 -14.34 -24.90
CA ASN A 505 11.82 -13.52 -25.28
C ASN A 505 12.83 -13.55 -24.15
N LEU A 506 13.82 -14.43 -24.23
CA LEU A 506 14.84 -14.64 -23.21
C LEU A 506 15.91 -13.52 -23.13
N ARG A 507 15.78 -12.45 -23.95
CA ARG A 507 16.36 -11.14 -23.60
C ARG A 507 15.61 -10.47 -22.43
N ASN A 508 14.62 -11.14 -21.83
CA ASN A 508 13.93 -10.68 -20.65
C ASN A 508 14.87 -10.72 -19.44
N VAL A 509 15.62 -9.63 -19.32
CA VAL A 509 16.52 -9.28 -18.22
C VAL A 509 15.92 -9.59 -16.84
N ALA A 510 14.59 -9.49 -16.69
CA ALA A 510 13.89 -9.79 -15.45
C ALA A 510 13.97 -11.28 -15.04
N LEU A 511 13.74 -12.23 -15.96
CA LEU A 511 13.81 -13.67 -15.66
C LEU A 511 15.23 -14.04 -15.23
N ARG A 512 16.22 -13.56 -15.99
CA ARG A 512 17.65 -13.77 -15.68
C ARG A 512 17.99 -13.27 -14.28
N LYS A 513 17.59 -12.05 -13.93
CA LYS A 513 17.85 -11.45 -12.60
C LYS A 513 17.15 -12.19 -11.45
N ILE A 514 15.92 -12.65 -11.67
CA ILE A 514 15.18 -13.47 -10.70
C ILE A 514 15.91 -14.79 -10.44
N LEU A 515 16.27 -15.52 -11.49
CA LEU A 515 17.02 -16.79 -11.36
C LEU A 515 18.40 -16.53 -10.72
N MET A 516 19.14 -15.52 -11.17
CA MET A 516 20.43 -15.15 -10.54
C MET A 516 20.29 -14.89 -9.04
N THR A 517 19.19 -14.27 -8.61
CA THR A 517 18.91 -14.05 -7.18
C THR A 517 18.60 -15.36 -6.45
N LEU A 518 17.74 -16.22 -7.01
CA LEU A 518 17.35 -17.49 -6.40
C LEU A 518 18.50 -18.48 -6.24
N PHE A 519 19.45 -18.49 -7.18
CA PHE A 519 20.51 -19.50 -7.22
C PHE A 519 21.87 -18.97 -6.75
N ILE A 520 22.19 -17.68 -6.94
CA ILE A 520 23.57 -17.17 -6.86
C ILE A 520 23.73 -15.96 -5.92
N ASN A 521 22.64 -15.49 -5.29
CA ASN A 521 22.62 -14.29 -4.46
C ASN A 521 23.11 -13.05 -5.25
N CYS A 522 22.17 -12.36 -5.90
CA CYS A 522 22.50 -11.27 -6.81
C CYS A 522 23.11 -10.07 -6.06
N ARG A 523 24.33 -9.66 -6.48
CA ARG A 523 25.05 -8.50 -5.92
C ARG A 523 24.60 -7.16 -6.50
N GLU A 524 23.85 -7.18 -7.61
CA GLU A 524 23.16 -6.01 -8.13
C GLU A 524 21.72 -6.03 -7.62
N ILE A 525 21.36 -4.98 -6.90
CA ILE A 525 20.00 -4.79 -6.37
C ILE A 525 19.22 -3.98 -7.38
N ASP A 526 18.20 -4.59 -7.97
CA ASP A 526 17.33 -3.97 -8.95
C ASP A 526 15.86 -4.26 -8.69
N ASP A 527 14.98 -3.65 -9.49
CA ASP A 527 13.54 -3.76 -9.31
C ASP A 527 12.98 -5.15 -9.64
N ASP A 528 13.67 -5.92 -10.50
CA ASP A 528 13.20 -7.26 -10.88
C ASP A 528 13.49 -8.28 -9.77
N SER A 529 14.67 -8.19 -9.17
CA SER A 529 15.04 -8.98 -8.00
C SER A 529 14.26 -8.57 -6.73
N ALA A 530 13.86 -7.30 -6.60
CA ALA A 530 12.99 -6.83 -5.52
C ALA A 530 11.61 -7.52 -5.51
N LYS A 531 11.12 -8.03 -6.66
CA LYS A 531 9.87 -8.81 -6.72
C LYS A 531 9.93 -10.11 -5.91
N LEU A 532 11.12 -10.68 -5.72
CA LEU A 532 11.29 -11.85 -4.84
C LEU A 532 11.14 -11.49 -3.37
N VAL A 533 11.43 -10.24 -3.00
CA VAL A 533 11.26 -9.73 -1.64
C VAL A 533 9.78 -9.47 -1.34
N ASP A 534 9.05 -9.02 -2.36
CA ASP A 534 7.59 -8.93 -2.34
C ASP A 534 6.91 -10.27 -2.14
N CYS A 535 7.38 -11.29 -2.85
CA CYS A 535 6.90 -12.67 -2.67
C CYS A 535 7.31 -13.26 -1.31
N GLY A 536 8.13 -12.55 -0.54
CA GLY A 536 8.67 -13.05 0.71
C GLY A 536 9.69 -14.17 0.52
N ILE A 537 10.32 -14.27 -0.65
CA ILE A 537 11.26 -15.35 -0.99
C ILE A 537 12.70 -14.96 -0.63
N ALA A 538 13.10 -13.72 -0.91
CA ALA A 538 14.47 -13.25 -0.73
C ALA A 538 14.56 -12.07 0.24
N SER A 539 15.67 -11.98 0.99
CA SER A 539 16.00 -10.90 1.92
C SER A 539 17.25 -10.16 1.53
N LEU A 540 17.31 -8.85 1.82
CA LEU A 540 18.55 -8.10 1.69
C LEU A 540 19.52 -8.47 2.80
N THR A 541 20.75 -8.73 2.42
CA THR A 541 21.87 -8.96 3.32
C THR A 541 23.05 -8.12 2.87
N SER A 542 23.96 -7.82 3.79
CA SER A 542 25.20 -7.10 3.50
C SER A 542 26.41 -7.87 4.01
N ASP A 543 27.48 -7.89 3.23
CA ASP A 543 28.83 -8.21 3.68
C ASP A 543 29.63 -6.90 3.93
N LYS A 544 30.90 -7.00 4.34
CA LYS A 544 31.76 -5.85 4.66
C LYS A 544 31.83 -4.77 3.56
N TYR A 545 31.48 -5.09 2.31
CA TYR A 545 31.66 -4.17 1.19
C TYR A 545 30.45 -4.05 0.25
N LYS A 546 29.47 -4.97 0.31
CA LYS A 546 28.36 -5.04 -0.66
C LYS A 546 27.05 -5.54 -0.05
N LYS A 547 25.94 -5.07 -0.62
CA LYS A 547 24.57 -5.53 -0.33
C LYS A 547 24.11 -6.48 -1.43
N PHE A 548 23.41 -7.56 -1.09
CA PHE A 548 22.91 -8.55 -2.03
C PHE A 548 21.64 -9.23 -1.52
N TRP A 549 20.87 -9.83 -2.44
CA TRP A 549 19.68 -10.60 -2.10
C TRP A 549 20.03 -12.05 -1.73
N GLN A 550 19.38 -12.60 -0.70
CA GLN A 550 19.61 -13.96 -0.21
C GLN A 550 18.30 -14.72 0.04
N VAL A 551 18.23 -15.97 -0.39
CA VAL A 551 17.16 -16.92 -0.02
C VAL A 551 17.69 -17.88 1.05
N LYS A 552 17.29 -17.68 2.30
CA LYS A 552 17.77 -18.47 3.46
C LYS A 552 16.64 -19.10 4.27
N GLU A 553 15.44 -18.51 4.25
CA GLU A 553 14.32 -18.99 5.06
C GLU A 553 13.89 -20.41 4.61
N PRO A 554 13.78 -21.40 5.52
CA PRO A 554 13.44 -22.77 5.16
C PRO A 554 12.15 -22.88 4.34
N LEU A 555 11.11 -22.12 4.71
CA LEU A 555 9.84 -22.11 3.99
C LEU A 555 9.95 -21.50 2.59
N ALA A 556 10.78 -20.46 2.42
CA ALA A 556 11.07 -19.88 1.12
C ALA A 556 11.80 -20.87 0.21
N ILE A 557 12.81 -21.57 0.74
CA ILE A 557 13.53 -22.60 -0.01
C ILE A 557 12.58 -23.70 -0.48
N GLU A 558 11.70 -24.16 0.40
CA GLU A 558 10.69 -25.18 0.08
C GLU A 558 9.69 -24.70 -0.99
N THR A 559 9.24 -23.44 -0.89
CA THR A 559 8.34 -22.83 -1.89
C THR A 559 9.01 -22.73 -3.25
N VAL A 560 10.25 -22.24 -3.31
CA VAL A 560 11.03 -22.15 -4.55
C VAL A 560 11.19 -23.53 -5.19
N LYS A 561 11.51 -24.56 -4.38
CA LYS A 561 11.60 -25.93 -4.88
C LYS A 561 10.29 -26.39 -5.51
N LEU A 562 9.15 -26.15 -4.87
CA LEU A 562 7.85 -26.60 -5.38
C LEU A 562 7.44 -25.91 -6.67
N VAL A 563 7.51 -24.57 -6.71
CA VAL A 563 7.10 -23.78 -7.87
C VAL A 563 8.00 -24.09 -9.06
N LEU A 564 9.32 -24.11 -8.84
CA LEU A 564 10.25 -24.42 -9.92
C LEU A 564 10.19 -25.90 -10.31
N HIS A 565 10.04 -26.84 -9.38
CA HIS A 565 9.89 -28.25 -9.76
C HIS A 565 8.63 -28.48 -10.61
N PHE A 566 7.50 -27.82 -10.29
CA PHE A 566 6.28 -27.92 -11.08
C PHE A 566 6.44 -27.34 -12.49
N GLN A 567 7.04 -26.15 -12.61
CA GLN A 567 7.22 -25.50 -13.91
C GLN A 567 8.36 -26.09 -14.75
N TYR A 568 9.40 -26.64 -14.12
CA TYR A 568 10.62 -27.14 -14.79
C TYR A 568 10.77 -28.66 -14.70
N LYS A 569 9.70 -29.41 -14.42
CA LYS A 569 9.70 -30.90 -14.37
C LYS A 569 10.22 -31.55 -15.67
N SER A 570 10.09 -30.83 -16.78
CA SER A 570 10.69 -31.14 -18.08
C SER A 570 11.09 -29.82 -18.74
N PRO A 571 12.25 -29.23 -18.41
CA PRO A 571 12.69 -28.02 -19.09
C PRO A 571 12.84 -28.38 -20.57
N THR A 572 12.24 -27.60 -21.46
CA THR A 572 12.32 -27.89 -22.88
C THR A 572 13.78 -27.92 -23.32
N GLU A 573 14.14 -28.79 -24.26
CA GLU A 573 15.50 -28.89 -24.79
C GLU A 573 16.00 -27.53 -25.33
N LEU A 574 15.06 -26.70 -25.82
CA LEU A 574 15.27 -25.30 -26.20
C LEU A 574 15.73 -24.42 -25.03
N LEU A 575 15.14 -24.57 -23.84
CA LEU A 575 15.51 -23.82 -22.63
C LEU A 575 16.88 -24.26 -22.12
N ILE A 576 17.15 -25.58 -22.12
CA ILE A 576 18.45 -26.13 -21.73
C ILE A 576 19.54 -25.59 -22.65
N ASN A 577 19.39 -25.74 -23.97
CA ASN A 577 20.37 -25.30 -24.96
C ASN A 577 20.61 -23.79 -24.92
N LYS A 578 19.56 -22.98 -24.72
CA LYS A 578 19.70 -21.51 -24.63
C LYS A 578 20.25 -21.03 -23.27
N LEU A 579 20.00 -21.72 -22.16
CA LEU A 579 20.69 -21.48 -20.89
C LEU A 579 22.19 -21.75 -21.03
N PHE A 580 22.57 -22.83 -21.73
CA PHE A 580 23.96 -23.11 -22.07
C PHE A 580 24.60 -22.02 -22.94
N GLU A 581 23.87 -21.41 -23.90
CA GLU A 581 24.37 -20.30 -24.72
C GLU A 581 24.53 -18.98 -23.93
N GLU A 582 23.56 -18.60 -23.09
CA GLU A 582 23.68 -17.40 -22.24
C GLU A 582 24.80 -17.55 -21.22
N LEU A 583 25.04 -18.75 -20.71
CA LEU A 583 26.18 -19.06 -19.86
C LEU A 583 27.50 -18.84 -20.58
N ARG A 584 27.62 -19.28 -21.84
CA ARG A 584 28.79 -19.01 -22.69
C ARG A 584 28.97 -17.50 -22.92
N HIS A 585 27.91 -16.77 -23.22
CA HIS A 585 27.96 -15.31 -23.42
C HIS A 585 28.31 -14.52 -22.16
N SER A 586 27.88 -14.97 -20.97
CA SER A 586 28.19 -14.31 -19.69
C SER A 586 29.65 -14.45 -19.26
N VAL A 587 30.37 -15.41 -19.83
CA VAL A 587 31.82 -15.59 -19.65
C VAL A 587 32.61 -14.60 -20.53
N ASP A 588 32.02 -14.11 -21.63
CA ASP A 588 32.71 -13.29 -22.63
C ASP A 588 32.58 -11.76 -22.43
N TYR A 589 31.62 -11.27 -21.62
CA TYR A 589 31.24 -9.84 -21.65
C TYR A 589 31.67 -8.95 -20.47
N ASP A 590 32.32 -9.47 -19.42
CA ASP A 590 32.82 -8.63 -18.33
C ASP A 590 34.07 -9.24 -17.71
N ASP A 591 35.19 -8.52 -17.85
CA ASP A 591 36.49 -8.67 -17.20
C ASP A 591 36.91 -10.09 -16.76
N ASN A 592 38.09 -10.52 -17.20
CA ASN A 592 38.79 -11.78 -16.90
C ASN A 592 38.94 -12.16 -15.40
N SER A 593 38.32 -11.43 -14.47
CA SER A 593 38.16 -11.73 -13.04
C SER A 593 36.86 -12.47 -12.66
N ASN A 594 35.86 -12.57 -13.55
CA ASN A 594 34.56 -13.22 -13.28
C ASN A 594 34.45 -14.68 -13.77
N THR A 595 35.52 -15.25 -14.32
CA THR A 595 35.63 -16.67 -14.74
C THR A 595 35.22 -17.66 -13.64
N SER A 596 35.43 -17.30 -12.36
CA SER A 596 34.97 -18.08 -11.20
C SER A 596 33.45 -18.17 -11.04
N LYS A 597 32.69 -17.16 -11.50
CA LYS A 597 31.21 -17.16 -11.45
C LYS A 597 30.60 -17.88 -12.65
N GLY A 598 31.13 -17.68 -13.85
CA GLY A 598 30.67 -18.38 -15.06
C GLY A 598 30.88 -19.90 -15.00
N ILE A 599 32.00 -20.33 -14.42
CA ILE A 599 32.31 -21.75 -14.16
C ILE A 599 31.42 -22.32 -13.03
N MET A 600 31.17 -21.56 -11.95
CA MET A 600 30.22 -22.00 -10.90
C MET A 600 28.81 -22.17 -11.45
N TRP A 601 28.37 -21.28 -12.33
CA TRP A 601 27.08 -21.41 -13.02
C TRP A 601 26.98 -22.68 -13.86
N GLN A 602 28.05 -23.06 -14.57
CA GLN A 602 28.11 -24.34 -15.29
C GLN A 602 27.93 -25.52 -14.32
N TYR A 603 28.60 -25.52 -13.17
CA TYR A 603 28.45 -26.59 -12.17
C TYR A 603 27.09 -26.61 -11.48
N PHE A 604 26.43 -25.47 -11.28
CA PHE A 604 25.12 -25.40 -10.62
C PHE A 604 23.94 -25.69 -11.55
N VAL A 605 24.01 -25.27 -12.83
CA VAL A 605 22.99 -25.61 -13.84
C VAL A 605 23.11 -27.09 -14.22
N ILE A 606 24.33 -27.61 -14.39
CA ILE A 606 24.58 -29.05 -14.55
C ILE A 606 24.13 -29.79 -13.27
N GLY A 607 24.45 -29.28 -12.07
CA GLY A 607 24.10 -29.88 -10.79
C GLY A 607 22.61 -29.88 -10.42
N ARG A 608 21.82 -28.88 -10.86
CA ARG A 608 20.35 -28.85 -10.62
C ARG A 608 19.50 -29.40 -11.76
N LEU A 609 20.05 -29.54 -12.97
CA LEU A 609 19.43 -30.34 -14.04
C LEU A 609 19.66 -31.86 -13.83
N MET A 610 20.60 -32.26 -12.96
CA MET A 610 20.92 -33.66 -12.66
C MET A 610 20.07 -34.30 -11.55
N ASP A 611 18.78 -33.96 -11.44
CA ASP A 611 17.78 -34.93 -10.92
C ASP A 611 17.28 -35.88 -12.04
N PHE A 612 17.91 -35.82 -13.21
CA PHE A 612 17.68 -36.77 -14.29
C PHE A 612 18.45 -38.07 -14.03
N LYS A 613 17.74 -39.11 -13.57
CA LYS A 613 18.20 -40.50 -13.29
C LYS A 613 18.84 -40.79 -11.91
N ASN A 614 18.25 -40.31 -10.81
CA ASN A 614 18.49 -40.85 -9.45
C ASN A 614 19.95 -40.78 -8.91
N LYS A 615 20.76 -39.78 -9.27
CA LYS A 615 22.03 -39.51 -8.58
C LYS A 615 22.00 -38.10 -8.01
N THR A 616 22.36 -37.94 -6.73
CA THR A 616 22.37 -36.62 -6.08
C THR A 616 23.66 -35.86 -6.40
N VAL A 617 23.64 -34.53 -6.28
CA VAL A 617 24.84 -33.67 -6.37
C VAL A 617 25.95 -34.13 -5.41
N PHE A 618 25.58 -34.72 -4.29
CA PHE A 618 26.51 -35.30 -3.30
C PHE A 618 27.27 -36.52 -3.85
N ASP A 619 26.62 -37.37 -4.65
CA ASP A 619 27.25 -38.55 -5.26
C ASP A 619 28.25 -38.17 -6.36
N PHE A 620 27.91 -37.16 -7.17
CA PHE A 620 28.77 -36.63 -8.24
C PHE A 620 30.03 -35.95 -7.70
N VAL A 621 29.91 -35.21 -6.58
CA VAL A 621 31.06 -34.57 -5.92
C VAL A 621 32.00 -35.64 -5.34
N ASN A 622 31.47 -36.70 -4.71
CA ASN A 622 32.30 -37.79 -4.19
C ASN A 622 33.01 -38.62 -5.29
N GLU A 623 32.43 -38.74 -6.48
CA GLU A 623 33.00 -39.48 -7.63
C GLU A 623 34.25 -38.77 -8.22
N ILE A 624 34.33 -37.44 -8.09
CA ILE A 624 35.47 -36.63 -8.56
C ILE A 624 36.59 -36.57 -7.52
N TYR A 625 36.26 -36.48 -6.23
CA TYR A 625 37.27 -36.37 -5.17
C TYR A 625 37.85 -37.72 -4.69
N ASN A 626 37.20 -38.86 -4.98
CA ASN A 626 37.73 -40.19 -4.64
C ASN A 626 38.57 -40.87 -5.74
N ASN A 627 38.87 -40.18 -6.86
CA ASN A 627 39.83 -40.66 -7.86
C ASN A 627 41.24 -40.06 -7.68
N GLN A 628 41.57 -39.62 -6.47
CA GLN A 628 42.95 -39.40 -6.03
C GLN A 628 43.22 -40.13 -4.71
N SER A 629 43.21 -41.46 -4.79
CA SER A 629 44.13 -42.36 -4.09
C SER A 629 44.13 -43.72 -4.77
#